data_AF-A0A956F551-F1
#
_entry.id   AF-A0A956F551-F1
#
_cell.length_a   1.000
_cell.length_b   1.000
_cell.length_c   1.000
_cell.angle_alpha   90.00
_cell.angle_beta   90.00
_cell.angle_gamma   90.00
#
_symmetry.space_group_name_H-M   'P 1'
#
loop_
_entity.id
_entity.type
_entity.pdbx_description
1 polymer ?
#
loop_
_entity_poly.entity_id
_entity_poly.type
_entity_poly.pdbx_seq_one_letter_code
_entity_poly.pdbx_strand_id
1 'polypeptide(L)'
;YSWVPDAETLDGVTQGRLIGAARAYREHGFRWVVVTGIHQEYVDGMADLLVELGVPRDRILFDPDAHSTRDNAKNSKRILDGHPEVKQVVLVTSATHMKRAEAYFREEGLQVTPFPVAYESALSWKVLPSSDALWRMDLVIHEALGLLRT
;
A
#
# COMPACT_ATOMS: atom_id res chain seq x y z
N TYR A 1 -23.25 1.76 -11.60
CA TYR A 1 -24.15 1.72 -10.43
C TYR A 1 -23.80 2.96 -9.63
N SER A 2 -24.67 3.97 -9.59
CA SER A 2 -24.35 5.33 -9.11
C SER A 2 -24.82 5.63 -7.68
N TRP A 3 -25.17 4.60 -6.90
CA TRP A 3 -25.73 4.76 -5.54
C TRP A 3 -24.95 4.01 -4.45
N VAL A 4 -23.90 3.29 -4.84
CA VAL A 4 -22.99 2.64 -3.88
C VAL A 4 -21.95 3.69 -3.51
N PRO A 5 -21.77 4.03 -2.22
CA PRO A 5 -20.73 4.95 -1.79
C PRO A 5 -19.34 4.50 -2.25
N ASP A 6 -18.47 5.43 -2.62
CA ASP A 6 -17.13 5.11 -3.14
C ASP A 6 -16.32 4.27 -2.12
N ALA A 7 -16.51 4.51 -0.82
CA ALA A 7 -15.92 3.73 0.26
C ALA A 7 -16.28 2.23 0.22
N GLU A 8 -17.48 1.88 -0.24
CA GLU A 8 -17.94 0.48 -0.35
C GLU A 8 -17.35 -0.24 -1.58
N THR A 9 -16.77 0.50 -2.52
CA THR A 9 -16.12 -0.07 -3.72
C THR A 9 -14.67 -0.50 -3.48
N LEU A 10 -14.10 -0.15 -2.32
CA LEU A 10 -12.73 -0.47 -1.95
C LEU A 10 -12.56 -1.98 -1.70
N ASP A 11 -11.46 -2.54 -2.20
CA ASP A 11 -11.11 -3.93 -1.92
C ASP A 11 -10.74 -4.16 -0.44
N GLY A 12 -10.84 -5.40 0.03
CA GLY A 12 -10.61 -5.74 1.43
C GLY A 12 -9.18 -5.46 1.94
N VAL A 13 -8.17 -5.48 1.07
CA VAL A 13 -6.79 -5.13 1.48
C VAL A 13 -6.71 -3.63 1.74
N THR A 14 -7.33 -2.81 0.88
CA THR A 14 -7.41 -1.36 1.05
C THR A 14 -8.20 -0.98 2.29
N GLN A 15 -9.37 -1.58 2.51
CA GLN A 15 -10.13 -1.39 3.75
C GLN A 15 -9.30 -1.75 5.00
N GLY A 16 -8.60 -2.88 4.97
CA GLY A 16 -7.70 -3.29 6.06
C GLY A 16 -6.57 -2.29 6.32
N ARG A 17 -6.05 -1.63 5.28
CA ARG A 17 -5.07 -0.54 5.41
C ARG A 17 -5.65 0.69 6.08
N LEU A 18 -6.85 1.10 5.67
CA LEU A 18 -7.51 2.30 6.19
C LEU A 18 -7.95 2.11 7.64
N ILE A 19 -8.45 0.93 8.01
CA ILE A 19 -8.75 0.57 9.40
C ILE A 19 -7.49 0.69 10.27
N GLY A 20 -6.37 0.16 9.78
CA GLY A 20 -5.09 0.26 10.47
C GLY A 20 -4.59 1.70 10.60
N ALA A 21 -4.72 2.50 9.55
CA ALA A 21 -4.34 3.92 9.55
C ALA A 21 -5.20 4.74 10.52
N ALA A 22 -6.52 4.55 10.50
CA ALA A 22 -7.43 5.21 11.44
C ALA A 22 -7.14 4.83 12.90
N ARG A 23 -6.84 3.55 13.16
CA ARG A 23 -6.41 3.11 14.50
C ARG A 23 -5.14 3.84 14.93
N ALA A 24 -4.11 3.84 14.09
CA ALA A 24 -2.84 4.49 14.38
C ALA A 24 -3.02 6.01 14.61
N TYR A 25 -3.87 6.66 13.81
CA TYR A 25 -4.24 8.07 13.96
C TYR A 25 -4.83 8.36 15.34
N ARG A 26 -5.84 7.59 15.75
CA ARG A 26 -6.53 7.80 17.03
C ARG A 26 -5.67 7.47 18.25
N GLU A 27 -4.81 6.47 18.16
CA GLU A 27 -3.97 6.01 19.28
C GLU A 27 -2.74 6.89 19.50
N HIS A 28 -2.18 7.48 18.43
CA HIS A 28 -0.91 8.19 18.48
C HIS A 28 -1.00 9.69 18.18
N GLY A 29 -2.19 10.19 17.82
CA GLY A 29 -2.42 11.63 17.64
C GLY A 29 -1.68 12.22 16.44
N PHE A 30 -1.56 11.48 15.34
CA PHE A 30 -0.94 12.01 14.12
C PHE A 30 -1.69 13.24 13.61
N ARG A 31 -0.96 14.19 13.02
CA ARG A 31 -1.56 15.43 12.51
C ARG A 31 -2.27 15.22 11.17
N TRP A 32 -1.69 14.40 10.31
CA TRP A 32 -2.13 14.21 8.93
C TRP A 32 -2.19 12.72 8.60
N VAL A 33 -3.14 12.35 7.73
CA VAL A 33 -3.17 11.06 7.04
C VAL A 33 -3.09 11.35 5.54
N VAL A 34 -2.07 10.82 4.86
CA VAL A 34 -1.95 10.93 3.41
C VAL A 34 -2.56 9.68 2.78
N VAL A 35 -3.53 9.86 1.88
CA VAL A 35 -4.12 8.79 1.08
C VAL A 35 -3.66 8.92 -0.37
N THR A 36 -3.06 7.85 -0.91
CA THR A 36 -2.52 7.80 -2.27
C THR A 36 -3.24 6.71 -3.07
N GLY A 37 -3.69 7.02 -4.28
CA GLY A 37 -4.40 6.06 -5.12
C GLY A 37 -4.43 6.44 -6.59
N ILE A 38 -5.10 5.59 -7.37
CA ILE A 38 -5.28 5.76 -8.81
C ILE A 38 -6.69 6.31 -9.03
N HIS A 39 -6.78 7.57 -9.47
CA HIS A 39 -7.99 8.35 -9.70
C HIS A 39 -8.67 8.93 -8.45
N GLN A 40 -9.34 10.06 -8.66
CA GLN A 40 -9.99 10.87 -7.63
C GLN A 40 -11.05 10.09 -6.85
N GLU A 41 -11.96 9.40 -7.53
CA GLU A 41 -13.06 8.62 -6.93
C GLU A 41 -12.54 7.58 -5.93
N TYR A 42 -11.43 6.90 -6.26
CA TYR A 42 -10.85 5.90 -5.38
C TYR A 42 -10.28 6.53 -4.10
N VAL A 43 -9.61 7.68 -4.22
CA VAL A 43 -9.06 8.40 -3.06
C VAL A 43 -10.17 9.02 -2.21
N ASP A 44 -11.25 9.50 -2.83
CA ASP A 44 -12.42 10.00 -2.12
C ASP A 44 -13.07 8.89 -1.29
N GLY A 45 -13.26 7.70 -1.86
CA GLY A 45 -13.74 6.54 -1.11
C GLY A 45 -12.84 6.16 0.07
N MET A 46 -11.51 6.25 -0.10
CA MET A 46 -10.57 6.01 1.00
C MET A 46 -10.71 7.05 2.12
N ALA A 47 -10.89 8.32 1.76
CA ALA A 47 -11.06 9.40 2.72
C ALA A 47 -12.42 9.34 3.44
N ASP A 48 -13.49 8.98 2.73
CA ASP A 48 -14.82 8.79 3.31
C ASP A 48 -14.78 7.69 4.37
N LEU A 49 -14.15 6.55 4.08
CA LEU A 49 -13.99 5.49 5.07
C LEU A 49 -13.14 5.95 6.27
N LEU A 50 -12.08 6.73 6.06
CA LEU A 50 -11.30 7.29 7.18
C LEU A 50 -12.12 8.24 8.05
N VAL A 51 -13.01 9.03 7.44
CA VAL A 51 -13.94 9.92 8.16
C VAL A 51 -14.94 9.12 8.98
N GLU A 52 -15.54 8.07 8.42
CA GLU A 52 -16.42 7.15 9.14
C GLU A 52 -15.70 6.49 10.33
N LEU A 53 -14.41 6.23 10.18
CA LEU A 53 -13.54 5.69 11.23
C LEU A 53 -13.01 6.78 12.20
N GLY A 54 -13.45 8.02 12.10
CA GLY A 54 -13.17 9.09 13.06
C GLY A 54 -11.89 9.89 12.80
N VAL A 55 -11.34 9.86 11.59
CA VAL A 55 -10.29 10.80 11.14
C VAL A 55 -10.98 12.04 10.56
N PRO A 56 -10.78 13.25 11.10
CA PRO A 56 -11.40 14.46 10.54
C PRO A 56 -10.97 14.71 9.09
N ARG A 57 -11.91 15.11 8.21
CA ARG A 57 -11.65 15.31 6.76
C ARG A 57 -10.54 16.34 6.50
N ASP A 58 -10.47 17.39 7.33
CA ASP A 58 -9.44 18.44 7.28
C ASP A 58 -8.05 17.97 7.71
N ARG A 59 -7.90 16.69 8.09
CA ARG A 59 -6.64 16.03 8.44
C ARG A 59 -6.20 15.02 7.38
N ILE A 60 -6.97 14.87 6.31
CA ILE A 60 -6.67 13.94 5.22
C ILE A 60 -6.08 14.73 4.06
N LEU A 61 -4.93 14.29 3.55
CA LEU A 61 -4.26 14.84 2.38
C LEU A 61 -4.37 13.83 1.23
N PHE A 62 -4.60 14.33 0.02
CA PHE A 62 -5.02 13.52 -1.13
C PHE A 62 -3.95 13.46 -2.21
N ASP A 63 -3.77 12.27 -2.78
CA ASP A 63 -2.95 12.03 -3.97
C ASP A 63 -3.68 11.08 -4.93
N PRO A 64 -4.41 11.60 -5.93
CA PRO A 64 -5.18 10.81 -6.88
C PRO A 64 -4.39 10.33 -8.12
N ASP A 65 -3.10 10.65 -8.21
CA ASP A 65 -2.30 10.50 -9.42
C ASP A 65 -1.17 9.45 -9.27
N ALA A 66 -1.34 8.47 -8.38
CA ALA A 66 -0.28 7.53 -8.04
C ALA A 66 -0.53 6.13 -8.61
N HIS A 67 0.12 5.83 -9.74
CA HIS A 67 -0.05 4.58 -10.50
C HIS A 67 0.84 3.42 -10.03
N SER A 68 1.78 3.68 -9.13
CA SER A 68 2.71 2.69 -8.62
C SER A 68 3.14 3.00 -7.19
N THR A 69 3.70 2.01 -6.49
CA THR A 69 4.25 2.23 -5.15
C THR A 69 5.37 3.28 -5.12
N ARG A 70 6.09 3.43 -6.24
CA ARG A 70 7.11 4.48 -6.40
C ARG A 70 6.46 5.86 -6.55
N ASP A 71 5.36 5.96 -7.30
CA ASP A 71 4.58 7.21 -7.40
C ASP A 71 4.00 7.62 -6.04
N ASN A 72 3.45 6.65 -5.29
CA ASN A 72 2.96 6.90 -3.92
C ASN A 72 4.04 7.57 -3.05
N ALA A 73 5.29 7.06 -3.10
CA ALA A 73 6.40 7.60 -2.33
C ALA A 73 6.75 9.03 -2.76
N LYS A 74 6.93 9.23 -4.08
CA LYS A 74 7.31 10.52 -4.66
C LYS A 74 6.24 11.60 -4.43
N ASN A 75 4.98 11.26 -4.65
CA ASN A 75 3.87 12.18 -4.48
C ASN A 75 3.63 12.49 -2.99
N SER A 76 3.73 11.49 -2.10
CA SER A 76 3.69 11.71 -0.65
C SER A 76 4.80 12.66 -0.21
N LYS A 77 6.04 12.47 -0.69
CA LYS A 77 7.15 13.38 -0.40
C LYS A 77 6.84 14.81 -0.85
N ARG A 78 6.33 14.98 -2.08
CA ARG A 78 5.93 16.29 -2.62
C ARG A 78 4.84 16.97 -1.80
N ILE A 79 3.86 16.21 -1.31
CA ILE A 79 2.80 16.73 -0.43
C ILE A 79 3.40 17.17 0.90
N LEU A 80 4.25 16.34 1.50
CA LEU A 80 4.89 16.60 2.80
C LEU A 80 5.90 17.74 2.77
N ASP A 81 6.44 18.11 1.60
CA ASP A 81 7.27 19.30 1.44
C ASP A 81 6.52 20.60 1.73
N GLY A 82 5.19 20.61 1.61
CA GLY A 82 4.33 21.70 2.08
C GLY A 82 4.18 21.75 3.61
N HIS A 83 4.69 20.75 4.34
CA HIS A 83 4.53 20.57 5.77
C HIS A 83 5.89 20.33 6.47
N PRO A 84 6.76 21.37 6.53
CA PRO A 84 8.12 21.23 7.06
C PRO A 84 8.17 20.84 8.55
N GLU A 85 7.06 20.93 9.28
CA GLU A 85 6.94 20.42 10.65
C GLU A 85 6.94 18.88 10.72
N VAL A 86 6.65 18.19 9.62
CA VAL A 86 6.62 16.72 9.56
C VAL A 86 8.03 16.19 9.35
N LYS A 87 8.59 15.56 10.39
CA LYS A 87 9.95 15.01 10.39
C LYS A 87 10.03 13.52 10.14
N GLN A 88 8.94 12.81 10.42
CA GLN A 88 8.86 11.36 10.36
C GLN A 88 7.45 10.97 9.93
N VAL A 89 7.37 9.90 9.14
CA VAL A 89 6.12 9.35 8.63
C VAL A 89 5.94 7.93 9.13
N VAL A 90 4.69 7.58 9.44
CA VAL A 90 4.31 6.19 9.66
C VAL A 90 3.75 5.64 8.36
N LEU A 91 4.39 4.61 7.82
CA LEU A 91 3.97 3.99 6.58
C LEU A 91 3.03 2.83 6.88
N VAL A 92 1.76 2.97 6.48
CA VAL A 92 0.73 1.95 6.60
C VAL A 92 0.56 1.23 5.27
N THR A 93 0.88 -0.07 5.23
CA THR A 93 0.65 -0.92 4.05
C THR A 93 0.58 -2.38 4.47
N SER A 94 0.19 -3.28 3.55
CA SER A 94 0.12 -4.70 3.87
C SER A 94 1.50 -5.25 4.26
N ALA A 95 1.54 -6.18 5.22
CA ALA A 95 2.79 -6.78 5.70
C ALA A 95 3.64 -7.39 4.56
N THR A 96 2.97 -7.98 3.57
CA THR A 96 3.59 -8.55 2.35
C THR A 96 4.26 -7.51 1.45
N HIS A 97 3.81 -6.25 1.49
CA HIS A 97 4.36 -5.18 0.67
C HIS A 97 5.25 -4.21 1.45
N MET A 98 5.33 -4.35 2.78
CA MET A 98 6.01 -3.40 3.65
C MET A 98 7.46 -3.15 3.25
N LYS A 99 8.28 -4.20 3.09
CA LYS A 99 9.70 -4.05 2.75
C LYS A 99 9.93 -3.27 1.45
N ARG A 100 9.10 -3.54 0.43
CA ARG A 100 9.20 -2.88 -0.88
C ARG A 100 8.76 -1.42 -0.78
N ALA A 101 7.64 -1.15 -0.12
CA ALA A 101 7.13 0.20 0.05
C ALA A 101 8.10 1.06 0.87
N GLU A 102 8.61 0.53 1.98
CA GLU A 102 9.60 1.20 2.83
C GLU A 102 10.86 1.61 2.05
N ALA A 103 11.37 0.74 1.17
CA ALA A 103 12.52 1.04 0.33
C ALA A 103 12.27 2.29 -0.55
N TYR A 104 11.13 2.34 -1.26
CA TYR A 104 10.80 3.50 -2.10
C TYR A 104 10.62 4.78 -1.29
N PHE A 105 9.95 4.74 -0.13
CA PHE A 105 9.78 5.94 0.69
C PHE A 105 11.11 6.45 1.26
N ARG A 106 12.02 5.55 1.65
CA ARG A 106 13.37 5.92 2.09
C ARG A 106 14.23 6.46 0.95
N GLU A 107 14.09 5.93 -0.27
CA GLU A 107 14.76 6.47 -1.48
C GLU A 107 14.36 7.93 -1.75
N GLU A 108 13.10 8.31 -1.48
CA GLU A 108 12.62 9.70 -1.58
C GLU A 108 13.02 10.58 -0.37
N GLY A 109 13.85 10.05 0.54
CA GLY A 109 14.40 10.78 1.68
C GLY A 109 13.45 10.92 2.88
N LEU A 110 12.35 10.16 2.92
CA LEU A 110 11.44 10.16 4.06
C LEU A 110 11.99 9.27 5.20
N GLN A 111 11.90 9.76 6.44
CA GLN A 111 12.14 8.94 7.62
C GLN A 111 10.88 8.14 7.94
N VAL A 112 10.94 6.84 7.68
CA VAL A 112 9.77 5.94 7.75
C VAL A 112 9.82 5.05 8.99
N THR A 113 8.72 5.01 9.72
CA THR A 113 8.41 3.94 10.67
C THR A 113 7.37 2.99 10.05
N PRO A 114 7.69 1.70 9.84
CA PRO A 114 6.75 0.76 9.25
C PRO A 114 5.62 0.42 10.23
N PHE A 115 4.38 0.44 9.74
CA PHE A 115 3.18 -0.02 10.45
C PHE A 115 2.45 -1.05 9.58
N PRO A 116 2.88 -2.32 9.59
CA PRO A 116 2.31 -3.35 8.72
C PRO A 116 0.92 -3.74 9.19
N VAL A 117 -0.01 -3.81 8.23
CA VAL A 117 -1.41 -4.18 8.45
C VAL A 117 -1.82 -5.25 7.44
N ALA A 118 -3.11 -5.63 7.41
CA ALA A 118 -3.67 -6.57 6.44
C ALA A 118 -2.75 -7.80 6.22
N TYR A 119 -2.46 -8.51 7.31
CA TYR A 119 -1.69 -9.76 7.26
C TYR A 119 -2.50 -10.79 6.48
N GLU A 120 -2.27 -10.89 5.18
CA GLU A 120 -2.67 -12.07 4.43
C GLU A 120 -1.83 -13.24 4.92
N SER A 121 -2.45 -14.41 5.12
CA SER A 121 -1.68 -15.62 5.43
C SER A 121 -0.62 -15.81 4.33
N ALA A 122 0.64 -15.99 4.74
CA ALA A 122 1.78 -16.16 3.83
C ALA A 122 1.65 -17.38 2.89
N LEU A 123 0.59 -18.18 3.05
CA LEU A 123 0.22 -19.31 2.23
C LEU A 123 -1.06 -18.99 1.43
N SER A 124 -1.02 -17.95 0.59
CA SER A 124 -2.06 -17.77 -0.42
C SER A 124 -1.74 -18.63 -1.64
N TRP A 125 -2.75 -19.27 -2.22
CA TRP A 125 -2.69 -20.03 -3.47
C TRP A 125 -2.12 -19.21 -4.66
N LYS A 126 -1.98 -17.88 -4.53
CA LYS A 126 -1.31 -16.98 -5.49
C LYS A 126 0.22 -17.11 -5.49
N VAL A 127 0.81 -17.68 -4.45
CA VAL A 127 2.26 -17.93 -4.36
C VAL A 127 2.64 -19.28 -4.98
N LEU A 128 1.64 -20.14 -5.27
CA LEU A 128 1.87 -21.32 -6.09
C LEU A 128 2.05 -20.88 -7.54
N PRO A 129 3.14 -21.27 -8.22
CA PRO A 129 3.28 -21.01 -9.65
C PRO A 129 2.08 -21.63 -10.37
N SER A 130 1.56 -20.96 -11.40
CA SER A 130 0.56 -21.57 -12.27
C SER A 130 1.07 -22.89 -12.83
N SER A 131 0.19 -23.79 -13.27
CA SER A 131 0.57 -25.05 -13.93
C SER A 131 1.60 -24.82 -15.05
N ASP A 132 1.47 -23.72 -15.80
CA ASP A 132 2.42 -23.35 -16.86
C ASP A 132 3.78 -22.90 -16.32
N ALA A 133 3.82 -22.22 -15.17
CA ALA A 133 5.06 -21.84 -14.52
C ALA A 133 5.79 -23.07 -13.92
N LEU A 134 5.05 -24.06 -13.41
CA LEU A 134 5.62 -25.34 -12.97
C LEU A 134 6.17 -26.15 -14.15
N TRP A 135 5.46 -26.21 -15.28
CA TRP A 135 5.97 -26.85 -16.51
C TRP A 135 7.25 -26.20 -17.03
N ARG A 136 7.32 -24.86 -16.99
CA ARG A 136 8.54 -24.13 -17.39
C ARG A 136 9.70 -24.35 -16.42
N MET A 137 9.43 -24.51 -15.13
CA MET A 137 10.46 -24.90 -14.17
C MET A 137 10.99 -26.32 -14.42
N ASP A 138 10.11 -27.26 -14.82
CA ASP A 138 10.52 -28.62 -15.15
C ASP A 138 11.46 -28.64 -16.37
N LEU A 139 11.19 -27.80 -17.39
CA LEU A 139 12.08 -27.63 -18.54
C LEU A 139 13.46 -27.05 -18.14
N VAL A 140 13.48 -26.01 -17.30
CA VAL A 140 14.73 -25.40 -16.82
C VAL A 140 15.53 -26.37 -15.95
N ILE A 141 14.86 -27.19 -15.14
CA ILE A 141 15.53 -28.23 -14.34
C ILE A 141 16.08 -29.34 -15.23
N HIS A 142 15.33 -29.78 -16.25
CA HIS A 142 15.79 -30.78 -17.21
C HIS A 142 16.96 -30.27 -18.07
N GLU A 143 16.96 -28.99 -18.48
CA GLU A 143 18.09 -28.38 -19.18
C GLU A 143 19.32 -28.22 -18.27
N ALA A 144 19.13 -27.78 -17.01
CA ALA A 144 20.22 -27.65 -16.05
C ALA A 144 20.84 -29.02 -15.67
N LEU A 145 20.03 -30.07 -15.57
CA LEU A 145 20.50 -31.45 -15.36
C LEU A 145 21.11 -32.05 -16.63
N GLY A 146 20.65 -31.65 -17.82
CA GLY A 146 21.24 -32.02 -19.11
C GLY A 146 22.66 -31.46 -19.28
N LEU A 147 22.91 -30.25 -18.77
CA LEU A 147 24.23 -29.61 -18.78
C LEU A 147 25.23 -30.20 -17.77
N LEU A 148 24.77 -31.02 -16.82
CA LEU A 148 25.63 -31.75 -15.88
C LEU A 148 26.01 -33.17 -16.37
N ARG A 149 25.58 -33.56 -17.58
CA ARG A 149 25.87 -34.87 -18.19
C ARG A 149 26.76 -34.81 -19.46
N THR A 150 27.43 -33.68 -19.71
CA THR A 150 28.55 -33.56 -20.67
C THR A 150 29.85 -33.31 -19.94
#